data_AF-A0AA43UK11-F1
#
_entry.id   AF-A0AA43UK11-F1
#
_cell.length_a   1.000
_cell.length_b   1.000
_cell.length_c   1.000
_cell.angle_alpha   90.00
_cell.angle_beta   90.00
_cell.angle_gamma   90.00
#
_symmetry.space_group_name_H-M   'P 1'
#
loop_
_entity.id
_entity.type
_entity.pdbx_description
1 polymer ?
#
loop_
_entity_poly.entity_id
_entity_poly.type
_entity_poly.pdbx_seq_one_letter_code
_entity_poly.pdbx_strand_id
1 'polypeptide(L)'
;MDFTLMSCPYCGRAVDSSDPNRYVCLGCGKSIYTNRSDIMTLKRPEGIGESFKASIDAANDGNEKKAMEIADGLVESEEASHDAYFLRGCVYALRGEDGKAFTDWKKALELLSNSTELDAYVCLMAKAVSRMALYKEQEFVEFNIVAYVDKLCDEIDSSSGMSCKAFVYYTIYIDCLEIARGLDGSVADEFKDVIPELFRRVVAYHRNYWCLSRIIEEYLDYVGYEEETFEEDENDVPHVYNLIRRELDAHISCMTEEDRIRIFDRWDDKSLKEKIEPVLDGMVKKGLLSKIRAKEAATDVSETVHAYVDKCLLIDGEGEEPTGLRAVD
;
A
#
# COMPACT_ATOMS: atom_id res chain seq x y z
N MET A 1 1.18 10.55 11.70
CA MET A 1 1.89 9.27 11.82
C MET A 1 3.36 9.52 11.51
N ASP A 2 4.27 9.40 12.49
CA ASP A 2 5.71 9.47 12.24
C ASP A 2 6.18 8.13 11.70
N PHE A 3 6.02 7.96 10.39
CA PHE A 3 6.49 6.81 9.65
C PHE A 3 7.98 6.94 9.38
N THR A 4 8.85 6.69 10.35
CA THR A 4 10.28 6.57 10.05
C THR A 4 10.52 5.28 9.28
N LEU A 5 10.44 5.33 7.95
CA LEU A 5 10.95 4.26 7.10
C LEU A 5 12.45 4.16 7.34
N MET A 6 12.88 3.09 7.99
CA MET A 6 14.31 2.78 8.11
C MET A 6 14.90 2.25 6.78
N SER A 7 14.04 1.88 5.83
CA SER A 7 14.43 1.26 4.57
C SER A 7 13.49 1.65 3.43
N CYS A 8 14.00 1.64 2.21
CA CYS A 8 13.26 1.92 1.01
C CYS A 8 12.27 0.79 0.76
N PRO A 9 10.98 1.08 0.67
CA PRO A 9 9.99 0.03 0.51
C PRO A 9 10.01 -0.62 -0.91
N TYR A 10 10.75 -0.02 -1.86
CA TYR A 10 10.93 -0.57 -3.22
C TYR A 10 12.10 -1.55 -3.31
N CYS A 11 13.14 -1.38 -2.49
CA CYS A 11 14.36 -2.19 -2.63
C CYS A 11 15.08 -2.54 -1.32
N GLY A 12 14.55 -2.16 -0.15
CA GLY A 12 15.07 -2.54 1.16
C GLY A 12 16.29 -1.76 1.67
N ARG A 13 16.92 -0.93 0.81
CA ARG A 13 18.13 -0.15 1.17
C ARG A 13 17.77 1.10 1.99
N ALA A 14 18.73 1.60 2.76
CA ALA A 14 18.56 2.80 3.59
C ALA A 14 18.01 4.01 2.81
N VAL A 15 17.35 4.90 3.54
CA VAL A 15 16.78 6.15 3.01
C VAL A 15 17.39 7.35 3.72
N ASP A 16 17.52 8.46 2.98
CA ASP A 16 17.76 9.79 3.53
C ASP A 16 16.44 10.40 3.97
N SER A 17 16.38 10.81 5.24
CA SER A 17 15.21 11.42 5.88
C SER A 17 15.39 12.91 6.22
N SER A 18 16.33 13.58 5.56
CA SER A 18 16.59 15.01 5.78
C SER A 18 15.45 15.93 5.31
N ASP A 19 14.66 15.51 4.32
CA ASP A 19 13.45 16.22 3.87
C ASP A 19 12.23 15.74 4.68
N PRO A 20 11.51 16.62 5.40
CA PRO A 20 10.36 16.21 6.22
C PRO A 20 9.19 15.67 5.39
N ASN A 21 9.13 15.96 4.09
CA ASN A 21 8.01 15.59 3.22
C ASN A 21 8.27 14.34 2.37
N ARG A 22 9.52 13.89 2.30
CA ARG A 22 9.86 12.65 1.60
C ARG A 22 11.17 12.04 2.09
N TYR A 23 11.25 10.73 1.92
CA TYR A 23 12.50 10.01 2.00
C TYR A 23 13.09 9.79 0.62
N VAL A 24 14.41 9.78 0.51
CA VAL A 24 15.11 9.46 -0.74
C VAL A 24 15.92 8.19 -0.52
N CYS A 25 15.64 7.14 -1.30
CA CYS A 25 16.40 5.90 -1.19
C CYS A 25 17.86 6.09 -1.63
N LEU A 26 18.79 5.73 -0.76
CA LEU A 26 20.23 5.80 -1.03
C LEU A 26 20.71 4.74 -2.02
N GLY A 27 19.92 3.68 -2.25
CA GLY A 27 20.22 2.62 -3.22
C GLY A 27 19.63 2.85 -4.61
N CYS A 28 18.32 3.10 -4.69
CA CYS A 28 17.61 3.23 -5.97
C CYS A 28 17.21 4.66 -6.35
N GLY A 29 17.55 5.66 -5.53
CA GLY A 29 17.26 7.07 -5.77
C GLY A 29 15.79 7.48 -5.58
N LYS A 30 14.86 6.53 -5.43
CA LYS A 30 13.42 6.81 -5.38
C LYS A 30 13.02 7.72 -4.23
N SER A 31 12.11 8.63 -4.55
CA SER A 31 11.40 9.42 -3.55
C SER A 31 10.25 8.61 -2.96
N ILE A 32 10.10 8.63 -1.65
CA ILE A 32 8.96 8.04 -0.92
C ILE A 32 8.31 9.15 -0.12
N TYR A 33 7.10 9.55 -0.49
CA TYR A 33 6.45 10.71 0.11
C TYR A 33 5.80 10.35 1.44
N THR A 34 6.12 11.13 2.47
CA THR A 34 5.60 10.96 3.84
C THR A 34 4.29 11.73 4.03
N ASN A 35 4.18 12.92 3.46
CA ASN A 35 2.92 13.65 3.35
C ASN A 35 2.28 13.33 1.99
N ARG A 36 1.30 12.41 2.00
CA ARG A 36 0.60 11.92 0.80
C ARG A 36 -0.69 12.67 0.48
N SER A 37 -1.17 13.49 1.42
CA SER A 37 -2.45 14.18 1.30
C SER A 37 -2.32 15.52 0.58
N ASP A 38 -1.18 16.20 0.73
CA ASP A 38 -0.86 17.46 0.07
C ASP A 38 -0.15 17.23 -1.27
N ILE A 39 -0.81 17.59 -2.36
CA ILE A 39 -0.27 17.43 -3.71
C ILE A 39 0.95 18.33 -3.98
N MET A 40 1.12 19.40 -3.20
CA MET A 40 2.23 20.34 -3.33
C MET A 40 3.54 19.80 -2.75
N THR A 41 3.49 18.78 -1.88
CA THR A 41 4.68 18.11 -1.36
C THR A 41 5.26 17.09 -2.35
N LEU A 42 4.46 16.66 -3.33
CA LEU A 42 4.88 15.80 -4.41
C LEU A 42 5.84 16.57 -5.33
N LYS A 43 7.13 16.52 -5.01
CA LYS A 43 8.21 17.14 -5.78
C LYS A 43 8.10 16.78 -7.26
N ARG A 44 8.29 17.78 -8.13
CA ARG A 44 8.24 17.69 -9.60
C ARG A 44 9.49 18.26 -10.26
N PRO A 45 9.75 17.93 -11.54
CA PRO A 45 10.96 18.30 -12.26
C PRO A 45 11.14 19.81 -12.46
N GLU A 46 12.42 20.21 -12.58
CA GLU A 46 12.86 21.62 -12.64
C GLU A 46 12.22 22.42 -13.79
N GLY A 47 11.73 21.76 -14.85
CA GLY A 47 11.20 22.41 -16.05
C GLY A 47 9.81 23.03 -15.93
N ILE A 48 8.91 22.48 -15.09
CA ILE A 48 7.52 22.96 -14.99
C ILE A 48 7.10 23.43 -13.59
N GLY A 49 8.04 23.55 -12.64
CA GLY A 49 7.72 23.81 -11.23
C GLY A 49 6.86 25.06 -11.00
N GLU A 50 7.10 26.15 -11.75
CA GLU A 50 6.31 27.38 -11.65
C GLU A 50 4.87 27.20 -12.16
N SER A 51 4.71 26.65 -13.37
CA SER A 51 3.39 26.34 -13.95
C SER A 51 2.62 25.33 -13.10
N PHE A 52 3.33 24.35 -12.54
CA PHE A 52 2.77 23.37 -11.62
C PHE A 52 2.12 24.05 -10.42
N LYS A 53 2.91 24.85 -9.69
CA LYS A 53 2.42 25.61 -8.54
C LYS A 53 1.26 26.52 -8.91
N ALA A 54 1.41 27.31 -9.96
CA ALA A 54 0.38 28.24 -10.40
C ALA A 54 -0.95 27.54 -10.75
N SER A 55 -0.88 26.35 -11.36
CA SER A 55 -2.05 25.55 -11.71
C SER A 55 -2.74 24.95 -10.49
N ILE A 56 -1.97 24.40 -9.54
CA ILE A 56 -2.54 23.83 -8.31
C ILE A 56 -3.11 24.92 -7.40
N ASP A 57 -2.40 26.04 -7.23
CA ASP A 57 -2.90 27.20 -6.48
C ASP A 57 -4.22 27.70 -7.08
N ALA A 58 -4.30 27.83 -8.41
CA ALA A 58 -5.53 28.21 -9.10
C ALA A 58 -6.68 27.21 -8.88
N ALA A 59 -6.39 25.89 -8.88
CA ALA A 59 -7.39 24.87 -8.61
C ALA A 59 -7.90 24.94 -7.16
N ASN A 60 -7.00 25.11 -6.19
CA ASN A 60 -7.33 25.25 -4.78
C ASN A 60 -8.14 26.54 -4.48
N ASP A 61 -7.87 27.62 -5.22
CA ASP A 61 -8.63 28.87 -5.16
C ASP A 61 -10.02 28.77 -5.85
N GLY A 62 -10.40 27.61 -6.38
CA GLY A 62 -11.64 27.39 -7.12
C GLY A 62 -11.64 28.00 -8.53
N ASN A 63 -10.50 28.51 -9.01
CA ASN A 63 -10.34 29.02 -10.37
C ASN A 63 -9.98 27.89 -11.34
N GLU A 64 -10.92 26.95 -11.50
CA GLU A 64 -10.75 25.75 -12.33
C GLU A 64 -10.38 26.07 -13.77
N LYS A 65 -10.94 27.15 -14.32
CA LYS A 65 -10.67 27.57 -15.70
C LYS A 65 -9.19 27.89 -15.88
N LYS A 66 -8.61 28.69 -14.99
CA LYS A 66 -7.18 29.04 -15.05
C LYS A 66 -6.29 27.82 -14.82
N ALA A 67 -6.65 26.95 -13.89
CA ALA A 67 -5.90 25.72 -13.64
C ALA A 67 -5.86 24.83 -14.89
N MET A 68 -7.02 24.62 -15.52
CA MET A 68 -7.11 23.84 -16.76
C MET A 68 -6.36 24.49 -17.91
N GLU A 69 -6.47 25.82 -18.11
CA GLU A 69 -5.73 26.55 -19.16
C GLU A 69 -4.21 26.35 -19.04
N ILE A 70 -3.66 26.40 -17.81
CA ILE A 70 -2.23 26.16 -17.57
C ILE A 70 -1.88 24.71 -17.89
N ALA A 71 -2.66 23.76 -17.38
CA ALA A 71 -2.37 22.34 -17.54
C ALA A 71 -2.49 21.87 -19.00
N ASP A 72 -3.52 22.30 -19.73
CA ASP A 72 -3.69 22.00 -21.16
C ASP A 72 -2.58 22.65 -21.99
N GLY A 73 -2.19 23.89 -21.68
CA GLY A 73 -1.07 24.55 -22.35
C GLY A 73 0.26 23.79 -22.24
N LEU A 74 0.51 23.09 -21.12
CA LEU A 74 1.69 22.23 -20.97
C LEU A 74 1.59 20.95 -21.82
N VAL A 75 0.41 20.32 -21.84
CA VAL A 75 0.20 19.07 -22.60
C VAL A 75 0.17 19.31 -24.12
N GLU A 76 -0.25 20.50 -24.56
CA GLU A 76 -0.25 20.90 -25.97
C GLU A 76 1.11 21.43 -26.45
N SER A 77 2.07 21.66 -25.54
CA SER A 77 3.40 22.14 -25.89
C SER A 77 4.24 21.08 -26.61
N GLU A 78 5.22 21.51 -27.42
CA GLU A 78 6.18 20.59 -28.06
C GLU A 78 7.06 19.85 -27.03
N GLU A 79 7.12 20.35 -25.80
CA GLU A 79 7.88 19.79 -24.68
C GLU A 79 6.99 18.94 -23.73
N ALA A 80 5.80 18.52 -24.18
CA ALA A 80 4.88 17.72 -23.38
C ALA A 80 5.56 16.47 -22.80
N SER A 81 5.85 16.51 -21.50
CA SER A 81 6.51 15.45 -20.75
C SER A 81 5.52 14.68 -19.88
N HIS A 82 5.98 13.62 -19.22
CA HIS A 82 5.20 12.95 -18.18
C HIS A 82 4.67 13.93 -17.11
N ASP A 83 5.39 15.03 -16.83
CA ASP A 83 5.00 16.00 -15.81
C ASP A 83 3.80 16.83 -16.20
N ALA A 84 3.68 17.16 -17.48
CA ALA A 84 2.56 17.90 -18.04
C ALA A 84 1.27 17.09 -17.89
N TYR A 85 1.31 15.83 -18.32
CA TYR A 85 0.20 14.89 -18.13
C TYR A 85 -0.08 14.66 -16.65
N PHE A 86 0.94 14.49 -15.81
CA PHE A 86 0.72 14.35 -14.37
C PHE A 86 -0.01 15.57 -13.81
N LEU A 87 0.44 16.80 -14.10
CA LEU A 87 -0.19 18.02 -13.61
C LEU A 87 -1.66 18.07 -14.02
N ARG A 88 -1.96 17.83 -15.31
CA ARG A 88 -3.34 17.87 -15.75
C ARG A 88 -4.19 16.80 -15.08
N GLY A 89 -3.63 15.61 -14.84
CA GLY A 89 -4.27 14.60 -14.02
C GLY A 89 -4.58 15.07 -12.60
N CYS A 90 -3.66 15.80 -11.95
CA CYS A 90 -3.92 16.46 -10.66
C CYS A 90 -5.10 17.42 -10.72
N VAL A 91 -5.13 18.29 -11.73
CA VAL A 91 -6.21 19.28 -11.88
C VAL A 91 -7.54 18.59 -12.12
N TYR A 92 -7.58 17.54 -12.96
CA TYR A 92 -8.79 16.72 -13.12
C TYR A 92 -9.24 16.08 -11.81
N ALA A 93 -8.32 15.52 -11.02
CA ALA A 93 -8.63 14.90 -9.73
C ALA A 93 -9.18 15.90 -8.70
N LEU A 94 -8.64 17.13 -8.67
CA LEU A 94 -9.13 18.22 -7.83
C LEU A 94 -10.53 18.70 -8.24
N ARG A 95 -10.88 18.55 -9.52
CA ARG A 95 -12.23 18.83 -10.07
C ARG A 95 -13.21 17.65 -9.91
N GLY A 96 -12.79 16.56 -9.26
CA GLY A 96 -13.57 15.33 -9.13
C GLY A 96 -13.70 14.51 -10.42
N GLU A 97 -12.92 14.84 -11.47
CA GLU A 97 -12.92 14.15 -12.75
C GLU A 97 -11.91 12.98 -12.76
N ASP A 98 -12.01 12.08 -11.78
CA ASP A 98 -10.99 11.03 -11.52
C ASP A 98 -10.74 10.11 -12.73
N GLY A 99 -11.74 9.83 -13.56
CA GLY A 99 -11.55 9.04 -14.79
C GLY A 99 -10.61 9.71 -15.80
N LYS A 100 -10.69 11.05 -15.93
CA LYS A 100 -9.75 11.80 -16.78
C LYS A 100 -8.38 11.89 -16.11
N ALA A 101 -8.34 12.04 -14.79
CA ALA A 101 -7.11 12.01 -14.03
C ALA A 101 -6.32 10.71 -14.25
N PHE A 102 -7.00 9.55 -14.15
CA PHE A 102 -6.40 8.25 -14.44
C PHE A 102 -5.87 8.15 -15.86
N THR A 103 -6.60 8.68 -16.84
CA THR A 103 -6.16 8.67 -18.25
C THR A 103 -4.84 9.42 -18.41
N ASP A 104 -4.74 10.60 -17.81
CA ASP A 104 -3.53 11.42 -17.85
C ASP A 104 -2.37 10.81 -17.07
N TRP A 105 -2.61 10.30 -15.85
CA TRP A 105 -1.56 9.65 -15.08
C TRP A 105 -1.04 8.38 -15.74
N LYS A 106 -1.91 7.58 -16.39
CA LYS A 106 -1.45 6.45 -17.21
C LYS A 106 -0.59 6.91 -18.36
N LYS A 107 -1.00 7.97 -19.06
CA LYS A 107 -0.18 8.53 -20.15
C LYS A 107 1.18 9.02 -19.66
N ALA A 108 1.20 9.65 -18.51
CA ALA A 108 2.43 10.09 -17.87
C ALA A 108 3.33 8.92 -17.47
N LEU A 109 2.79 7.82 -16.93
CA LEU A 109 3.53 6.59 -16.63
C LEU A 109 4.16 5.97 -17.88
N GLU A 110 3.45 5.95 -19.03
CA GLU A 110 4.01 5.47 -20.31
C GLU A 110 5.23 6.27 -20.77
N LEU A 111 5.32 7.54 -20.36
CA LEU A 111 6.39 8.47 -20.74
C LEU A 111 7.53 8.52 -19.70
N LEU A 112 7.40 7.83 -18.57
CA LEU A 112 8.44 7.79 -17.55
C LEU A 112 9.70 7.10 -18.10
N SER A 113 10.77 7.88 -18.23
CA SER A 113 12.10 7.34 -18.56
C SER A 113 12.83 6.77 -17.34
N ASN A 114 12.39 7.12 -16.13
CA ASN A 114 12.89 6.58 -14.87
C ASN A 114 11.77 6.50 -13.82
N SER A 115 11.85 5.54 -12.91
CA SER A 115 10.83 5.27 -11.89
C SER A 115 11.10 5.97 -10.55
N THR A 116 11.93 7.02 -10.54
CA THR A 116 12.36 7.70 -9.29
C THR A 116 11.20 8.38 -8.57
N GLU A 117 10.23 8.89 -9.32
CA GLU A 117 9.06 9.62 -8.83
C GLU A 117 7.78 8.77 -8.87
N LEU A 118 7.89 7.46 -9.14
CA LEU A 118 6.75 6.54 -9.26
C LEU A 118 5.80 6.62 -8.05
N ASP A 119 6.34 6.84 -6.86
CA ASP A 119 5.57 6.95 -5.61
C ASP A 119 4.53 8.08 -5.64
N ALA A 120 4.83 9.20 -6.31
CA ALA A 120 3.88 10.31 -6.44
C ALA A 120 2.64 9.90 -7.26
N TYR A 121 2.83 9.11 -8.32
CA TYR A 121 1.75 8.58 -9.14
C TYR A 121 0.91 7.59 -8.34
N VAL A 122 1.58 6.68 -7.61
CA VAL A 122 0.93 5.70 -6.73
C VAL A 122 0.05 6.40 -5.69
N CYS A 123 0.55 7.44 -5.03
CA CYS A 123 -0.23 8.18 -4.04
C CYS A 123 -1.50 8.80 -4.62
N LEU A 124 -1.42 9.44 -5.79
CA LEU A 124 -2.58 10.08 -6.40
C LEU A 124 -3.58 9.10 -6.98
N MET A 125 -3.09 8.05 -7.63
CA MET A 125 -3.94 6.97 -8.13
C MET A 125 -4.64 6.26 -6.97
N ALA A 126 -3.92 5.95 -5.89
CA ALA A 126 -4.51 5.33 -4.69
C ALA A 126 -5.63 6.19 -4.11
N LYS A 127 -5.40 7.49 -3.92
CA LYS A 127 -6.42 8.45 -3.44
C LYS A 127 -7.65 8.51 -4.34
N ALA A 128 -7.47 8.41 -5.66
CA ALA A 128 -8.59 8.33 -6.60
C ALA A 128 -9.32 6.98 -6.51
N VAL A 129 -8.61 5.85 -6.28
CA VAL A 129 -9.26 4.56 -6.03
C VAL A 129 -10.05 4.58 -4.73
N SER A 130 -9.53 5.13 -3.62
CA SER A 130 -10.24 5.18 -2.35
C SER A 130 -11.51 6.04 -2.42
N ARG A 131 -11.47 7.17 -3.13
CA ARG A 131 -12.67 7.98 -3.42
C ARG A 131 -13.66 7.26 -4.31
N MET A 132 -13.19 6.55 -5.33
CA MET A 132 -14.03 5.72 -6.18
C MET A 132 -14.69 4.60 -5.38
N ALA A 133 -13.96 3.93 -4.49
CA ALA A 133 -14.49 2.89 -3.61
C ALA A 133 -15.62 3.45 -2.74
N LEU A 134 -15.39 4.59 -2.06
CA LEU A 134 -16.42 5.27 -1.29
C LEU A 134 -17.67 5.57 -2.13
N TYR A 135 -17.50 6.18 -3.30
CA TYR A 135 -18.62 6.50 -4.19
C TYR A 135 -19.40 5.25 -4.62
N LYS A 136 -18.71 4.15 -4.92
CA LYS A 136 -19.35 2.90 -5.31
C LYS A 136 -20.16 2.29 -4.17
N GLU A 137 -19.64 2.32 -2.96
CA GLU A 137 -20.35 1.86 -1.76
C GLU A 137 -21.59 2.72 -1.48
N GLN A 138 -21.47 4.05 -1.55
CA GLN A 138 -22.58 4.98 -1.33
C GLN A 138 -23.71 4.84 -2.36
N GLU A 139 -23.36 4.51 -3.60
CA GLU A 139 -24.31 4.31 -4.70
C GLU A 139 -24.76 2.84 -4.84
N PHE A 140 -24.33 1.95 -3.93
CA PHE A 140 -24.61 0.50 -3.98
C PHE A 140 -24.25 -0.15 -5.32
N VAL A 141 -23.16 0.31 -5.93
CA VAL A 141 -22.65 -0.21 -7.20
C VAL A 141 -21.62 -1.30 -6.91
N GLU A 142 -21.88 -2.51 -7.39
CA GLU A 142 -20.94 -3.62 -7.29
C GLU A 142 -19.56 -3.21 -7.85
N PHE A 143 -18.55 -3.25 -6.97
CA PHE A 143 -17.19 -2.87 -7.30
C PHE A 143 -16.20 -3.82 -6.64
N ASN A 144 -15.56 -4.65 -7.46
CA ASN A 144 -14.46 -5.50 -6.99
C ASN A 144 -13.17 -4.68 -6.93
N ILE A 145 -12.94 -4.05 -5.78
CA ILE A 145 -11.76 -3.20 -5.55
C ILE A 145 -10.46 -3.97 -5.73
N VAL A 146 -10.41 -5.23 -5.27
CA VAL A 146 -9.21 -6.07 -5.36
C VAL A 146 -8.82 -6.29 -6.81
N ALA A 147 -9.77 -6.68 -7.67
CA ALA A 147 -9.54 -6.92 -9.09
C ALA A 147 -9.18 -5.62 -9.85
N TYR A 148 -9.78 -4.49 -9.45
CA TYR A 148 -9.42 -3.19 -10.00
C TYR A 148 -7.97 -2.83 -9.66
N VAL A 149 -7.57 -2.98 -8.39
CA VAL A 149 -6.22 -2.68 -7.92
C VAL A 149 -5.20 -3.62 -8.54
N ASP A 150 -5.51 -4.91 -8.68
CA ASP A 150 -4.66 -5.88 -9.39
C ASP A 150 -4.36 -5.40 -10.80
N LYS A 151 -5.40 -5.05 -11.57
CA LYS A 151 -5.25 -4.55 -12.94
C LYS A 151 -4.45 -3.26 -13.00
N LEU A 152 -4.69 -2.33 -12.07
CA LEU A 152 -3.93 -1.08 -11.98
C LEU A 152 -2.45 -1.35 -11.73
N CYS A 153 -2.11 -2.27 -10.83
CA CYS A 153 -0.73 -2.64 -10.55
C CYS A 153 -0.05 -3.28 -11.77
N ASP A 154 -0.75 -4.16 -12.49
CA ASP A 154 -0.24 -4.78 -13.73
C ASP A 154 0.06 -3.74 -14.82
N GLU A 155 -0.79 -2.70 -14.94
CA GLU A 155 -0.58 -1.59 -15.87
C GLU A 155 0.61 -0.70 -15.47
N ILE A 156 0.75 -0.40 -14.17
CA ILE A 156 1.90 0.36 -13.64
C ILE A 156 3.20 -0.43 -13.85
N ASP A 157 3.21 -1.73 -13.57
CA ASP A 157 4.38 -2.58 -13.76
C ASP A 157 4.75 -2.65 -15.25
N SER A 158 3.77 -2.83 -16.14
CA SER A 158 3.98 -2.83 -17.59
C SER A 158 4.60 -1.52 -18.10
N SER A 159 4.26 -0.39 -17.48
CA SER A 159 4.74 0.94 -17.88
C SER A 159 6.11 1.29 -17.26
N SER A 160 6.34 0.88 -16.02
CA SER A 160 7.51 1.29 -15.23
C SER A 160 8.58 0.21 -15.09
N GLY A 161 8.29 -1.04 -15.47
CA GLY A 161 9.11 -2.22 -15.22
C GLY A 161 9.26 -2.55 -13.74
N MET A 162 8.35 -2.05 -12.91
CA MET A 162 8.41 -2.18 -11.46
C MET A 162 7.04 -2.51 -10.89
N SER A 163 6.99 -3.64 -10.21
CA SER A 163 5.87 -3.96 -9.35
C SER A 163 5.73 -2.93 -8.21
N CYS A 164 4.51 -2.43 -8.05
CA CYS A 164 4.11 -1.48 -7.02
C CYS A 164 3.02 -2.02 -6.09
N LYS A 165 2.71 -3.31 -6.16
CA LYS A 165 1.49 -3.90 -5.59
C LYS A 165 1.36 -3.72 -4.09
N ALA A 166 2.43 -4.03 -3.36
CA ALA A 166 2.53 -3.81 -1.92
C ALA A 166 2.16 -2.38 -1.51
N PHE A 167 2.64 -1.41 -2.29
CA PHE A 167 2.45 0.01 -2.04
C PHE A 167 1.08 0.51 -2.40
N VAL A 168 0.58 0.12 -3.56
CA VAL A 168 -0.74 0.53 -4.02
C VAL A 168 -1.78 0.02 -3.02
N TYR A 169 -1.74 -1.26 -2.63
CA TYR A 169 -2.64 -1.80 -1.62
C TYR A 169 -2.51 -1.07 -0.28
N TYR A 170 -1.29 -0.91 0.23
CA TYR A 170 -1.08 -0.23 1.51
C TYR A 170 -1.57 1.22 1.49
N THR A 171 -1.33 1.95 0.39
CA THR A 171 -1.73 3.36 0.27
C THR A 171 -3.25 3.50 0.17
N ILE A 172 -3.91 2.67 -0.65
CA ILE A 172 -5.38 2.65 -0.73
C ILE A 172 -5.99 2.28 0.63
N TYR A 173 -5.43 1.27 1.31
CA TYR A 173 -5.87 0.85 2.64
C TYR A 173 -5.81 1.98 3.67
N ILE A 174 -4.67 2.67 3.76
CA ILE A 174 -4.52 3.80 4.70
C ILE A 174 -5.48 4.94 4.34
N ASP A 175 -5.61 5.29 3.06
CA ASP A 175 -6.56 6.33 2.63
C ASP A 175 -8.01 5.95 2.99
N CYS A 176 -8.41 4.69 2.78
CA CYS A 176 -9.73 4.20 3.18
C CYS A 176 -9.92 4.24 4.70
N LEU A 177 -8.90 3.86 5.48
CA LEU A 177 -8.93 3.97 6.94
C LEU A 177 -9.05 5.41 7.42
N GLU A 178 -8.33 6.34 6.81
CA GLU A 178 -8.40 7.77 7.15
C GLU A 178 -9.79 8.34 6.86
N ILE A 179 -10.39 7.95 5.73
CA ILE A 179 -11.78 8.31 5.41
C ILE A 179 -12.75 7.72 6.44
N ALA A 180 -12.63 6.42 6.73
CA ALA A 180 -13.48 5.74 7.71
C ALA A 180 -13.35 6.32 9.13
N ARG A 181 -12.16 6.80 9.51
CA ARG A 181 -11.87 7.46 10.80
C ARG A 181 -12.27 8.95 10.85
N GLY A 182 -12.83 9.51 9.77
CA GLY A 182 -13.23 10.92 9.67
C GLY A 182 -14.17 11.39 10.80
N LEU A 183 -14.28 12.72 10.93
CA LEU A 183 -14.74 13.45 12.14
C LEU A 183 -16.09 13.06 12.77
N ASP A 184 -16.97 12.33 12.08
CA ASP A 184 -18.25 11.87 12.62
C ASP A 184 -18.45 10.34 12.55
N GLY A 185 -17.46 9.60 12.04
CA GLY A 185 -17.57 8.15 11.81
C GLY A 185 -18.72 7.76 10.87
N SER A 186 -19.33 8.73 10.18
CA SER A 186 -20.57 8.52 9.40
C SER A 186 -20.34 7.60 8.20
N VAL A 187 -19.10 7.52 7.73
CA VAL A 187 -18.70 6.74 6.55
C VAL A 187 -17.97 5.44 6.90
N ALA A 188 -17.92 5.05 8.18
CA ALA A 188 -17.20 3.85 8.62
C ALA A 188 -17.86 2.57 8.11
N ASP A 189 -19.20 2.55 8.07
CA ASP A 189 -19.99 1.39 7.63
C ASP A 189 -19.84 1.12 6.13
N GLU A 190 -19.58 2.15 5.32
CA GLU A 190 -19.33 2.04 3.87
C GLU A 190 -18.05 1.26 3.57
N PHE A 191 -17.08 1.27 4.47
CA PHE A 191 -15.82 0.56 4.28
C PHE A 191 -15.71 -0.78 5.02
N LYS A 192 -16.77 -1.21 5.73
CA LYS A 192 -16.76 -2.41 6.57
C LYS A 192 -16.33 -3.69 5.81
N ASP A 193 -16.67 -3.78 4.52
CA ASP A 193 -16.34 -4.92 3.67
C ASP A 193 -15.08 -4.65 2.83
N VAL A 194 -14.83 -3.40 2.46
CA VAL A 194 -13.70 -2.96 1.63
C VAL A 194 -12.37 -3.01 2.39
N ILE A 195 -12.32 -2.49 3.62
CA ILE A 195 -11.08 -2.43 4.41
C ILE A 195 -10.53 -3.82 4.72
N PRO A 196 -11.31 -4.81 5.18
CA PRO A 196 -10.79 -6.17 5.38
C PRO A 196 -10.26 -6.82 4.10
N GLU A 197 -10.90 -6.58 2.95
CA GLU A 197 -10.42 -7.10 1.67
C GLU A 197 -9.08 -6.49 1.24
N LEU A 198 -8.93 -5.16 1.40
CA LEU A 198 -7.68 -4.45 1.15
C LEU A 198 -6.59 -4.88 2.12
N PHE A 199 -6.90 -4.93 3.42
CA PHE A 199 -5.95 -5.28 4.46
C PHE A 199 -5.38 -6.69 4.27
N ARG A 200 -6.21 -7.65 3.87
CA ARG A 200 -5.74 -8.99 3.50
C ARG A 200 -4.67 -8.95 2.40
N ARG A 201 -4.84 -8.09 1.39
CA ARG A 201 -3.84 -7.90 0.31
C ARG A 201 -2.61 -7.13 0.80
N VAL A 202 -2.78 -6.21 1.75
CA VAL A 202 -1.64 -5.60 2.46
C VAL A 202 -0.81 -6.70 3.11
N VAL A 203 -1.40 -7.57 3.94
CA VAL A 203 -0.67 -8.68 4.59
C VAL A 203 -0.01 -9.64 3.60
N ALA A 204 -0.66 -9.93 2.47
CA ALA A 204 -0.12 -10.84 1.45
C ALA A 204 1.08 -10.28 0.68
N TYR A 205 1.09 -8.97 0.42
CA TYR A 205 2.09 -8.33 -0.45
C TYR A 205 3.09 -7.46 0.27
N HIS A 206 2.90 -7.17 1.56
CA HIS A 206 3.71 -6.17 2.24
C HIS A 206 5.18 -6.56 2.24
N ARG A 207 6.01 -5.56 1.91
CA ARG A 207 7.43 -5.78 1.69
C ARG A 207 8.32 -5.47 2.90
N ASN A 208 7.82 -4.70 3.84
CA ASN A 208 8.59 -4.36 5.01
C ASN A 208 8.03 -5.06 6.24
N TYR A 209 8.47 -6.28 6.54
CA TYR A 209 7.88 -7.05 7.65
C TYR A 209 8.06 -6.41 9.03
N TRP A 210 9.14 -5.65 9.22
CA TRP A 210 9.33 -4.80 10.39
C TRP A 210 8.22 -3.75 10.55
N CYS A 211 7.62 -3.32 9.43
CA CYS A 211 6.46 -2.44 9.45
C CYS A 211 5.13 -3.22 9.43
N LEU A 212 5.08 -4.41 8.81
CA LEU A 212 3.86 -5.20 8.71
C LEU A 212 3.31 -5.57 10.09
N SER A 213 4.18 -5.92 11.04
CA SER A 213 3.75 -6.23 12.41
C SER A 213 2.94 -5.08 13.04
N ARG A 214 3.46 -3.84 12.96
CA ARG A 214 2.74 -2.65 13.43
C ARG A 214 1.47 -2.36 12.62
N ILE A 215 1.51 -2.53 11.29
CA ILE A 215 0.33 -2.35 10.44
C ILE A 215 -0.78 -3.34 10.82
N ILE A 216 -0.42 -4.57 11.20
CA ILE A 216 -1.37 -5.56 11.73
C ILE A 216 -1.93 -5.09 13.07
N GLU A 217 -1.09 -4.66 13.99
CA GLU A 217 -1.53 -4.11 15.29
C GLU A 217 -2.53 -2.95 15.12
N GLU A 218 -2.23 -1.99 14.25
CA GLU A 218 -3.13 -0.86 13.94
C GLU A 218 -4.48 -1.29 13.32
N TYR A 219 -4.48 -2.40 12.56
CA TYR A 219 -5.72 -2.98 12.04
C TYR A 219 -6.53 -3.68 13.13
N LEU A 220 -5.88 -4.44 14.01
CA LEU A 220 -6.51 -5.11 15.14
C LEU A 220 -7.21 -4.10 16.05
N ASP A 221 -6.54 -2.99 16.35
CA ASP A 221 -7.13 -1.87 17.09
C ASP A 221 -8.34 -1.29 16.36
N TYR A 222 -8.25 -1.12 15.04
CA TYR A 222 -9.34 -0.57 14.22
C TYR A 222 -10.59 -1.45 14.24
N VAL A 223 -10.44 -2.77 14.18
CA VAL A 223 -11.58 -3.71 14.20
C VAL A 223 -12.05 -4.06 15.63
N GLY A 224 -11.46 -3.45 16.66
CA GLY A 224 -11.82 -3.71 18.05
C GLY A 224 -11.50 -5.14 18.50
N TYR A 225 -10.38 -5.69 18.03
CA TYR A 225 -9.96 -7.04 18.40
C TYR A 225 -9.46 -7.11 19.85
N GLU A 226 -10.01 -8.06 20.61
CA GLU A 226 -9.56 -8.41 21.95
C GLU A 226 -9.19 -9.90 22.02
N GLU A 227 -7.95 -10.22 22.38
CA GLU A 227 -7.43 -11.61 22.39
C GLU A 227 -8.14 -12.50 23.42
N GLU A 228 -8.68 -11.94 24.50
CA GLU A 228 -9.35 -12.72 25.54
C GLU A 228 -10.78 -13.12 25.15
N THR A 229 -11.44 -12.34 24.30
CA THR A 229 -12.86 -12.49 23.94
C THR A 229 -13.07 -12.80 22.46
N PHE A 230 -12.02 -13.02 21.67
CA PHE A 230 -12.15 -13.17 20.22
C PHE A 230 -13.11 -14.28 19.76
N GLU A 231 -13.25 -15.37 20.52
CA GLU A 231 -14.22 -16.44 20.23
C GLU A 231 -15.67 -15.94 20.40
N GLU A 232 -15.91 -15.11 21.42
CA GLU A 232 -17.22 -14.55 21.75
C GLU A 232 -17.61 -13.43 20.78
N ASP A 233 -16.63 -12.65 20.33
CA ASP A 233 -16.80 -11.54 19.38
C ASP A 233 -16.79 -11.97 17.91
N GLU A 234 -16.71 -13.27 17.63
CA GLU A 234 -16.56 -13.85 16.29
C GLU A 234 -15.35 -13.31 15.50
N ASN A 235 -14.30 -12.89 16.21
CA ASN A 235 -13.09 -12.27 15.69
C ASN A 235 -11.98 -13.27 15.30
N ASP A 236 -12.35 -14.41 14.71
CA ASP A 236 -11.40 -15.46 14.32
C ASP A 236 -10.37 -14.96 13.29
N VAL A 237 -10.80 -14.13 12.33
CA VAL A 237 -9.92 -13.59 11.28
C VAL A 237 -8.90 -12.60 11.88
N PRO A 238 -9.31 -11.58 12.68
CA PRO A 238 -8.38 -10.79 13.48
C PRO A 238 -7.43 -11.63 14.33
N HIS A 239 -7.91 -12.71 14.96
CA HIS A 239 -7.06 -13.60 15.76
C HIS A 239 -5.93 -14.23 14.92
N VAL A 240 -6.23 -14.71 13.71
CA VAL A 240 -5.20 -15.22 12.77
C VAL A 240 -4.16 -14.14 12.45
N TYR A 241 -4.57 -12.89 12.23
CA TYR A 241 -3.62 -11.80 12.00
C TYR A 241 -2.75 -11.52 13.24
N ASN A 242 -3.30 -11.58 14.45
CA ASN A 242 -2.52 -11.47 15.69
C ASN A 242 -1.47 -12.59 15.81
N LEU A 243 -1.82 -13.83 15.44
CA LEU A 243 -0.86 -14.94 15.40
C LEU A 243 0.26 -14.68 14.38
N ILE A 244 -0.08 -14.24 13.16
CA ILE A 244 0.91 -13.84 12.14
C ILE A 244 1.84 -12.74 12.68
N ARG A 245 1.28 -11.73 13.34
CA ARG A 245 2.05 -10.62 13.94
C ARG A 245 3.06 -11.13 14.97
N ARG A 246 2.60 -11.95 15.93
CA ARG A 246 3.46 -12.53 16.98
C ARG A 246 4.59 -13.38 16.40
N GLU A 247 4.26 -14.17 15.38
CA GLU A 247 5.22 -15.03 14.70
C GLU A 247 6.25 -14.21 13.90
N LEU A 248 5.81 -13.15 13.21
CA LEU A 248 6.70 -12.18 12.56
C LEU A 248 7.64 -11.52 13.58
N ASP A 249 7.12 -11.05 14.71
CA ASP A 249 7.92 -10.40 15.75
C ASP A 249 9.00 -11.34 16.30
N ALA A 250 8.66 -12.61 16.54
CA ALA A 250 9.61 -13.64 16.97
C ALA A 250 10.76 -13.79 15.97
N HIS A 251 10.45 -13.94 14.68
CA HIS A 251 11.46 -14.07 13.62
C HIS A 251 12.31 -12.81 13.45
N ILE A 252 11.67 -11.65 13.39
CA ILE A 252 12.33 -10.37 13.14
C ILE A 252 13.28 -10.02 14.28
N SER A 253 12.96 -10.40 15.52
CA SER A 253 13.80 -10.13 16.70
C SER A 253 15.22 -10.72 16.61
N CYS A 254 15.40 -11.77 15.81
CA CYS A 254 16.69 -12.43 15.58
C CYS A 254 17.31 -12.16 14.19
N MET A 255 16.69 -11.31 13.36
CA MET A 255 17.18 -10.99 12.02
C MET A 255 18.11 -9.77 11.98
N THR A 256 19.06 -9.78 11.05
CA THR A 256 19.97 -8.66 10.79
C THR A 256 19.51 -7.78 9.63
N GLU A 257 20.25 -6.70 9.38
CA GLU A 257 20.04 -5.85 8.20
C GLU A 257 20.32 -6.60 6.89
N GLU A 258 21.28 -7.52 6.88
CA GLU A 258 21.58 -8.37 5.73
C GLU A 258 20.42 -9.31 5.40
N ASP A 259 19.74 -9.88 6.41
CA ASP A 259 18.54 -10.70 6.21
C ASP A 259 17.43 -9.90 5.55
N ARG A 260 17.20 -8.67 6.02
CA ARG A 260 16.25 -7.74 5.39
C ARG A 260 16.58 -7.52 3.92
N ILE A 261 17.84 -7.18 3.61
CA ILE A 261 18.26 -6.91 2.24
C ILE A 261 18.10 -8.16 1.36
N ARG A 262 18.47 -9.35 1.86
CA ARG A 262 18.29 -10.63 1.17
C ARG A 262 16.82 -10.86 0.80
N ILE A 263 15.91 -10.64 1.75
CA ILE A 263 14.46 -10.79 1.52
C ILE A 263 14.00 -9.86 0.40
N PHE A 264 14.38 -8.57 0.47
CA PHE A 264 14.01 -7.59 -0.55
C PHE A 264 14.58 -7.91 -1.93
N ASP A 265 15.83 -8.38 -2.02
CA ASP A 265 16.51 -8.68 -3.28
C ASP A 265 15.95 -9.93 -3.97
N ARG A 266 15.39 -10.87 -3.21
CA ARG A 266 14.84 -12.14 -3.71
C ARG A 266 13.35 -12.07 -4.04
N TRP A 267 12.72 -10.92 -3.86
CA TRP A 267 11.29 -10.80 -4.02
C TRP A 267 10.80 -10.45 -5.40
N ASP A 268 9.66 -11.05 -5.71
CA ASP A 268 8.85 -10.73 -6.86
C ASP A 268 7.38 -11.01 -6.55
N ASP A 269 6.48 -10.18 -7.10
CA ASP A 269 5.05 -10.30 -6.85
C ASP A 269 4.44 -11.60 -7.36
N LYS A 270 5.04 -12.22 -8.39
CA LYS A 270 4.55 -13.47 -8.94
C LYS A 270 4.76 -14.60 -7.93
N SER A 271 5.94 -14.70 -7.31
CA SER A 271 6.21 -15.63 -6.22
C SER A 271 5.29 -15.40 -5.03
N LEU A 272 5.05 -14.15 -4.63
CA LEU A 272 4.11 -13.83 -3.54
C LEU A 272 2.68 -14.29 -3.88
N LYS A 273 2.21 -13.98 -5.09
CA LYS A 273 0.89 -14.41 -5.57
C LYS A 273 0.74 -15.93 -5.60
N GLU A 274 1.75 -16.66 -6.04
CA GLU A 274 1.69 -18.12 -6.18
C GLU A 274 1.88 -18.87 -4.86
N LYS A 275 2.69 -18.32 -3.92
CA LYS A 275 3.13 -19.04 -2.71
C LYS A 275 2.51 -18.53 -1.41
N ILE A 276 2.20 -17.23 -1.31
CA ILE A 276 1.74 -16.57 -0.08
C ILE A 276 0.23 -16.43 -0.06
N GLU A 277 -0.36 -15.90 -1.15
CA GLU A 277 -1.80 -15.64 -1.20
C GLU A 277 -2.68 -16.87 -0.92
N PRO A 278 -2.44 -18.05 -1.53
CA PRO A 278 -3.32 -19.20 -1.30
C PRO A 278 -3.28 -19.69 0.14
N VAL A 279 -2.12 -19.54 0.81
CA VAL A 279 -1.93 -19.91 2.21
C VAL A 279 -2.70 -18.94 3.09
N LEU A 280 -2.50 -17.63 2.91
CA LEU A 280 -3.24 -16.61 3.66
C LEU A 280 -4.75 -16.76 3.47
N ASP A 281 -5.19 -16.89 2.22
CA ASP A 281 -6.59 -17.11 1.87
C ASP A 281 -7.16 -18.37 2.54
N GLY A 282 -6.38 -19.44 2.62
CA GLY A 282 -6.77 -20.67 3.33
C GLY A 282 -6.97 -20.45 4.83
N MET A 283 -6.16 -19.57 5.44
CA MET A 283 -6.26 -19.24 6.87
C MET A 283 -7.42 -18.28 7.19
N VAL A 284 -7.65 -17.26 6.36
CA VAL A 284 -8.64 -16.21 6.64
C VAL A 284 -10.01 -16.47 6.01
N LYS A 285 -10.15 -17.51 5.18
CA LYS A 285 -11.45 -17.98 4.66
C LYS A 285 -11.95 -19.16 5.49
N LYS A 286 -13.27 -19.41 5.42
CA LYS A 286 -14.10 -20.27 6.31
C LYS A 286 -13.50 -21.59 6.83
N GLY A 287 -12.55 -22.23 6.15
CA GLY A 287 -11.98 -23.52 6.54
C GLY A 287 -11.28 -23.52 7.89
N LEU A 288 -10.27 -22.66 8.08
CA LEU A 288 -9.48 -22.65 9.32
C LEU A 288 -10.26 -22.06 10.51
N LEU A 289 -11.06 -21.02 10.25
CA LEU A 289 -11.93 -20.37 11.25
C LEU A 289 -12.88 -21.39 11.91
N SER A 290 -13.44 -22.30 11.12
CA SER A 290 -14.33 -23.35 11.64
C SER A 290 -13.62 -24.31 12.61
N LYS A 291 -12.34 -24.60 12.38
CA LYS A 291 -11.55 -25.47 13.25
C LYS A 291 -11.09 -24.75 14.53
N ILE A 292 -10.79 -23.44 14.44
CA ILE A 292 -10.48 -22.60 15.60
C ILE A 292 -11.67 -22.63 16.57
N ARG A 293 -12.88 -22.35 16.09
CA ARG A 293 -14.13 -22.41 16.87
C ARG A 293 -14.40 -23.77 17.51
N ALA A 294 -13.98 -24.86 16.85
CA ALA A 294 -14.14 -26.21 17.37
C ALA A 294 -13.11 -26.59 18.47
N LYS A 295 -12.09 -25.74 18.73
CA LYS A 295 -10.93 -26.04 19.60
C LYS A 295 -10.13 -27.27 19.15
N GLU A 296 -10.28 -27.67 17.90
CA GLU A 296 -9.66 -28.86 17.31
C GLU A 296 -8.31 -28.55 16.65
N ALA A 297 -7.95 -27.27 16.46
CA ALA A 297 -6.87 -26.87 15.56
C ALA A 297 -5.90 -25.80 16.09
N ALA A 298 -5.91 -25.43 17.37
CA ALA A 298 -4.99 -24.41 17.87
C ALA A 298 -3.51 -24.72 17.49
N THR A 299 -3.10 -25.98 17.57
CA THR A 299 -1.76 -26.44 17.14
C THR A 299 -1.56 -26.42 15.62
N ASP A 300 -2.56 -26.85 14.83
CA ASP A 300 -2.55 -26.87 13.35
C ASP A 300 -2.49 -25.44 12.77
N VAL A 301 -3.14 -24.48 13.44
CA VAL A 301 -3.13 -23.05 13.09
C VAL A 301 -1.75 -22.45 13.33
N SER A 302 -1.13 -22.69 14.49
CA SER A 302 0.22 -22.21 14.78
C SER A 302 1.24 -22.74 13.79
N GLU A 303 1.19 -24.02 13.44
CA GLU A 303 2.05 -24.62 12.40
C GLU A 303 1.83 -23.98 11.02
N THR A 304 0.57 -23.73 10.64
CA THR A 304 0.23 -23.08 9.37
C THR A 304 0.72 -21.63 9.33
N VAL A 305 0.57 -20.89 10.44
CA VAL A 305 1.06 -19.51 10.59
C VAL A 305 2.58 -19.46 10.53
N HIS A 306 3.27 -20.37 11.23
CA HIS A 306 4.73 -20.49 11.16
C HIS A 306 5.19 -20.73 9.72
N ALA A 307 4.62 -21.73 9.03
CA ALA A 307 4.93 -22.01 7.63
C ALA A 307 4.57 -20.86 6.68
N TYR A 308 3.58 -20.03 7.01
CA TYR A 308 3.27 -18.80 6.27
C TYR A 308 4.38 -17.75 6.46
N VAL A 309 4.80 -17.53 7.70
CA VAL A 309 5.85 -16.54 8.04
C VAL A 309 7.20 -16.93 7.45
N ASP A 310 7.58 -18.21 7.48
CA ASP A 310 8.79 -18.70 6.81
C ASP A 310 8.80 -18.36 5.32
N LYS A 311 7.69 -18.62 4.63
CA LYS A 311 7.56 -18.31 3.20
C LYS A 311 7.62 -16.82 2.95
N CYS A 312 6.97 -16.02 3.79
CA CYS A 312 7.01 -14.57 3.73
C CYS A 312 8.46 -14.07 3.80
N LEU A 313 9.22 -14.59 4.76
CA LEU A 313 10.61 -14.25 5.03
C LEU A 313 11.61 -14.98 4.12
N LEU A 314 11.11 -15.72 3.12
CA LEU A 314 11.92 -16.51 2.18
C LEU A 314 12.95 -17.40 2.87
N ILE A 315 12.58 -18.02 3.99
CA ILE A 315 13.42 -18.98 4.72
C ILE A 315 13.22 -20.35 4.05
N ASP A 316 14.14 -20.72 3.15
CA ASP A 316 14.01 -21.94 2.34
C ASP A 316 14.69 -23.18 2.97
N GLY A 317 15.32 -23.06 4.14
CA GLY A 317 15.91 -24.19 4.88
C GLY A 317 16.74 -23.79 6.11
N GLU A 318 17.21 -24.80 6.88
CA GLU A 318 17.86 -24.64 8.20
C GLU A 318 19.12 -23.74 8.21
N GLY A 319 19.73 -23.48 7.05
CA GLY A 319 20.88 -22.57 6.91
C GLY A 319 20.52 -21.10 6.69
N GLU A 320 19.24 -20.80 6.42
CA GLU A 320 18.71 -19.44 6.25
C GLU A 320 17.82 -19.02 7.43
N GLU A 321 17.63 -19.88 8.43
CA GLU A 321 16.93 -19.54 9.67
C GLU A 321 17.77 -18.55 10.49
N PRO A 322 17.15 -17.48 11.02
CA PRO A 322 17.85 -16.54 11.90
C PRO A 322 18.38 -17.26 13.14
N THR A 323 19.62 -16.94 13.51
CA THR A 323 20.27 -17.54 14.67
C THR A 323 19.46 -17.27 15.95
N GLY A 324 18.95 -18.31 16.61
CA GLY A 324 18.23 -18.19 17.89
C GLY A 324 16.70 -18.38 17.81
N LEU A 325 16.13 -18.56 16.61
CA LEU A 325 14.69 -18.77 16.42
C LEU A 325 14.13 -19.99 17.19
N ARG A 326 14.90 -21.08 17.27
CA ARG A 326 14.51 -22.34 17.92
C ARG A 326 15.03 -22.51 19.36
N ALA A 327 15.41 -21.42 20.04
CA ALA A 327 16.05 -21.51 21.37
C ALA A 327 15.06 -21.45 22.56
N VAL A 328 13.75 -21.48 22.32
CA VAL A 328 12.74 -21.45 23.39
C VAL A 328 11.73 -22.58 23.17
N ASP A 329 12.08 -23.76 23.67
CA ASP A 329 11.13 -24.83 24.01
C ASP A 329 10.55 -24.59 25.41
#